data_AF-A0A094IBQ4-F1
#
_entry.id   AF-A0A094IBQ4-F1
#
_cell.length_a   1.000
_cell.length_b   1.000
_cell.length_c   1.000
_cell.angle_alpha   90.00
_cell.angle_beta   90.00
_cell.angle_gamma   90.00
#
_symmetry.space_group_name_H-M   'P 1'
#
loop_
_entity.id
_entity.type
_entity.pdbx_description
1 polymer ?
#
loop_
_entity_poly.entity_id
_entity_poly.type
_entity_poly.pdbx_seq_one_letter_code
_entity_poly.pdbx_strand_id
1 'polypeptide(L)'
;MSRLSPALKAAINAPFARSGPLPAPENITAIYSDIQREATSNSLGVLPWLALTTAATMTVNSPASLTLLYNLASSNPASSVQNAAFMREVGLKTISFNGIPRALNQLVHLSATIPSETSEQLPTTPTRTLTPESLEQVQARAKGLWNSIYDPHSRKLVAKLKAAHPDLPVHILSNHYGSLLSDFPGVHKPAVGRVLTSLVAIACLRAQTGVGPQVVSHVHGLRKGISEGGEEVGEGEKWLGGDEGNLWALGAVDRIVEAIADGTSGLARKSTGNSSSSSVRHFTTSTRRLSSQQNRTPPQEQSSEESISFLTPRQCATFPLSPLMAPIVNSWTARNEPKLPAPLNPTPFQKRLLRNPYALALAKPVRQCAVTRTWLPRSFLQSFELLPRPDTEELWYLPRDLSARVPRDERDETETNKRVRPGRRNYVLANKELLEAINKKSSGLAGAWARFLNPAVGRSARLKWRSDMDEFVCKMMRKKVEEELVALMKWNKGQIAHAKTWDAVVKKKQMGALLWLGPYTEGADTPEPQVDMEAAEKVSQAPSTSSPITDKGGPGPLATISYPPYWEKQLPLHNLVMLLGQEGVDSLRAKFPKIMCHEFVVVKDKQDTASLRQWLWKLQGFLMKLD
;
A
#
# COMPACT_ATOMS: atom_id res chain seq x y z
N MET A 1 33.36 -9.52 33.22
CA MET A 1 32.08 -9.23 32.54
C MET A 1 30.96 -9.92 33.31
N SER A 2 29.96 -9.18 33.80
CA SER A 2 28.81 -9.77 34.48
C SER A 2 28.05 -10.66 33.50
N ARG A 3 27.81 -11.93 33.87
CA ARG A 3 27.06 -12.85 33.03
C ARG A 3 25.59 -12.43 33.06
N LEU A 4 25.09 -11.89 31.95
CA LEU A 4 23.65 -11.65 31.77
C LEU A 4 22.88 -12.94 32.06
N SER A 5 21.76 -12.83 32.79
CA SER A 5 20.91 -13.98 33.08
C SER A 5 20.39 -14.60 31.77
N PRO A 6 20.10 -15.91 31.73
CA PRO A 6 19.53 -16.56 30.55
C PRO A 6 18.24 -15.88 30.06
N ALA A 7 17.38 -15.45 30.99
CA ALA A 7 16.14 -14.74 30.66
C ALA A 7 16.41 -13.39 29.97
N LEU A 8 17.38 -12.62 30.44
CA LEU A 8 17.75 -11.34 29.82
C LEU A 8 18.37 -11.55 28.43
N LYS A 9 19.22 -12.58 28.26
CA LYS A 9 19.76 -12.95 26.94
C LYS A 9 18.65 -13.37 25.96
N ALA A 10 17.66 -14.13 26.43
CA ALA A 10 16.52 -14.54 25.62
C ALA A 10 15.64 -13.34 25.24
N ALA A 11 15.41 -12.40 26.15
CA ALA A 11 14.64 -11.19 25.88
C ALA A 11 15.33 -10.27 24.85
N ILE A 12 16.65 -10.06 24.97
CA ILE A 12 17.42 -9.27 24.01
C ILE A 12 17.36 -9.91 22.62
N ASN A 13 17.47 -11.22 22.53
CA ASN A 13 17.48 -11.98 21.27
C ASN A 13 16.10 -12.49 20.85
N ALA A 14 15.02 -11.92 21.40
CA ALA A 14 13.69 -12.36 21.05
C ALA A 14 13.43 -12.17 19.54
N PRO A 15 12.78 -13.12 18.84
CA PRO A 15 12.64 -13.06 17.38
C PRO A 15 12.01 -11.76 16.84
N PHE A 16 11.06 -11.19 17.59
CA PHE A 16 10.41 -9.92 17.21
C PHE A 16 11.32 -8.69 17.38
N ALA A 17 12.35 -8.77 18.24
CA ALA A 17 13.31 -7.70 18.48
C ALA A 17 14.31 -7.56 17.33
N ARG A 18 14.49 -8.63 16.53
CA ARG A 18 15.42 -8.67 15.39
C ARG A 18 16.79 -8.10 15.78
N SER A 19 17.38 -8.68 16.83
CA SER A 19 18.58 -8.14 17.49
C SER A 19 19.83 -8.17 16.62
N GLY A 20 19.88 -9.09 15.65
CA GLY A 20 21.03 -9.28 14.76
C GLY A 20 20.95 -8.53 13.43
N PRO A 21 22.07 -8.44 12.71
CA PRO A 21 22.09 -8.01 11.32
C PRO A 21 21.26 -8.93 10.40
N LEU A 22 20.79 -8.39 9.28
CA LEU A 22 20.08 -9.16 8.26
C LEU A 22 21.08 -9.92 7.37
N PRO A 23 20.81 -11.19 7.03
CA PRO A 23 21.66 -11.97 6.14
C PRO A 23 21.67 -11.38 4.72
N ALA A 24 22.67 -11.76 3.92
CA ALA A 24 22.68 -11.46 2.49
C ALA A 24 21.72 -12.40 1.75
N PRO A 25 20.74 -11.90 0.98
CA PRO A 25 19.91 -12.75 0.14
C PRO A 25 20.69 -13.18 -1.12
N GLU A 26 20.37 -14.36 -1.66
CA GLU A 26 21.10 -14.97 -2.77
C GLU A 26 21.15 -14.09 -4.04
N ASN A 27 20.10 -13.30 -4.28
CA ASN A 27 19.97 -12.45 -5.46
C ASN A 27 20.56 -11.03 -5.28
N ILE A 28 21.17 -10.69 -4.14
CA ILE A 28 21.58 -9.31 -3.87
C ILE A 28 22.66 -8.80 -4.83
N THR A 29 23.61 -9.67 -5.21
CA THR A 29 24.67 -9.32 -6.18
C THR A 29 24.08 -9.00 -7.55
N ALA A 30 23.04 -9.73 -7.97
CA ALA A 30 22.34 -9.45 -9.23
C ALA A 30 21.66 -8.07 -9.17
N ILE A 31 20.98 -7.74 -8.06
CA ILE A 31 20.35 -6.43 -7.87
C ILE A 31 21.38 -5.30 -7.91
N TYR A 32 22.53 -5.45 -7.24
CA TYR A 32 23.60 -4.44 -7.32
C TYR A 32 24.16 -4.31 -8.73
N SER A 33 24.35 -5.42 -9.44
CA SER A 33 24.80 -5.39 -10.84
C SER A 33 23.78 -4.71 -11.75
N ASP A 34 22.48 -4.95 -11.55
CA ASP A 34 21.43 -4.28 -12.32
C ASP A 34 21.45 -2.77 -12.09
N ILE A 35 21.56 -2.33 -10.83
CA ILE A 35 21.68 -0.91 -10.46
C ILE A 35 22.94 -0.29 -11.09
N GLN A 36 24.07 -1.01 -11.07
CA GLN A 36 25.31 -0.57 -11.72
C GLN A 36 25.11 -0.40 -13.23
N ARG A 37 24.52 -1.38 -13.91
CA ARG A 37 24.29 -1.31 -15.37
C ARG A 37 23.35 -0.17 -15.75
N GLU A 38 22.27 0.02 -15.01
CA GLU A 38 21.35 1.15 -15.20
C GLU A 38 22.03 2.50 -14.98
N ALA A 39 22.89 2.61 -13.96
CA ALA A 39 23.66 3.83 -13.72
C ALA A 39 24.61 4.12 -14.90
N THR A 40 25.34 3.10 -15.37
CA THR A 40 26.23 3.21 -16.52
C THR A 40 25.48 3.54 -17.81
N SER A 41 24.29 2.97 -18.05
CA SER A 41 23.51 3.27 -19.26
C SER A 41 22.96 4.70 -19.29
N ASN A 42 22.91 5.37 -18.14
CA ASN A 42 22.55 6.78 -18.01
C ASN A 42 23.79 7.67 -17.80
N SER A 43 24.98 7.18 -18.17
CA SER A 43 26.26 7.90 -18.09
C SER A 43 26.64 8.39 -16.70
N LEU A 44 26.16 7.73 -15.64
CA LEU A 44 26.65 7.97 -14.28
C LEU A 44 28.01 7.30 -14.10
N GLY A 45 28.90 8.00 -13.40
CA GLY A 45 30.15 7.43 -12.93
C GLY A 45 29.94 6.33 -11.88
N VAL A 46 31.05 5.77 -11.37
CA VAL A 46 30.99 4.71 -10.35
C VAL A 46 30.45 5.21 -9.01
N LEU A 47 30.80 6.44 -8.63
CA LEU A 47 30.54 6.95 -7.28
C LEU A 47 29.04 7.13 -6.94
N PRO A 48 28.16 7.61 -7.84
CA PRO A 48 26.73 7.75 -7.56
C PRO A 48 26.04 6.45 -7.14
N TRP A 49 26.15 5.40 -7.96
CA TRP A 49 25.47 4.14 -7.65
C TRP A 49 26.13 3.46 -6.46
N LEU A 50 27.45 3.56 -6.30
CA LEU A 50 28.16 3.01 -5.15
C LEU A 50 27.74 3.70 -3.84
N ALA A 51 27.59 5.03 -3.84
CA ALA A 51 27.12 5.78 -2.67
C ALA A 51 25.69 5.41 -2.30
N LEU A 52 24.80 5.38 -3.28
CA LEU A 52 23.38 5.03 -3.09
C LEU A 52 23.22 3.62 -2.52
N THR A 53 23.85 2.64 -3.16
CA THR A 53 23.74 1.22 -2.79
C THR A 53 24.40 0.93 -1.43
N THR A 54 25.56 1.53 -1.15
CA THR A 54 26.23 1.44 0.15
C THR A 54 25.33 1.99 1.26
N ALA A 55 24.82 3.21 1.10
CA ALA A 55 23.98 3.86 2.10
C ALA A 55 22.68 3.09 2.38
N ALA A 56 22.02 2.57 1.34
CA ALA A 56 20.83 1.74 1.48
C ALA A 56 21.11 0.43 2.24
N THR A 57 22.16 -0.30 1.84
CA THR A 57 22.57 -1.58 2.43
C THR A 57 22.96 -1.44 3.89
N MET A 58 23.72 -0.40 4.22
CA MET A 58 24.10 -0.11 5.60
C MET A 58 22.89 0.25 6.45
N THR A 59 21.94 0.99 5.88
CA THR A 59 20.72 1.40 6.58
C THR A 59 19.82 0.22 6.92
N VAL A 60 19.70 -0.79 6.05
CA VAL A 60 18.96 -2.02 6.38
C VAL A 60 19.74 -2.98 7.29
N ASN A 61 21.00 -2.66 7.62
CA ASN A 61 21.87 -3.41 8.51
C ASN A 61 22.16 -4.84 8.02
N SER A 62 22.67 -4.98 6.79
CA SER A 62 23.10 -6.28 6.21
C SER A 62 24.59 -6.29 5.84
N PRO A 63 25.48 -6.63 6.80
CA PRO A 63 26.93 -6.59 6.59
C PRO A 63 27.43 -7.55 5.51
N ALA A 64 26.87 -8.76 5.42
CA ALA A 64 27.25 -9.72 4.39
C ALA A 64 26.95 -9.21 2.97
N SER A 65 25.83 -8.51 2.78
CA SER A 65 25.49 -7.88 1.49
C SER A 65 26.48 -6.78 1.13
N LEU A 66 26.98 -6.05 2.14
CA LEU A 66 27.99 -5.00 1.95
C LEU A 66 29.32 -5.56 1.42
N THR A 67 29.73 -6.75 1.87
CA THR A 67 30.90 -7.45 1.31
C THR A 67 30.71 -7.79 -0.16
N LEU A 68 29.53 -8.28 -0.54
CA LEU A 68 29.21 -8.60 -1.94
C LEU A 68 29.20 -7.34 -2.82
N LEU A 69 28.67 -6.22 -2.30
CA LEU A 69 28.72 -4.92 -2.97
C LEU A 69 30.16 -4.44 -3.19
N TYR A 70 31.01 -4.53 -2.18
CA TYR A 70 32.43 -4.17 -2.28
C TYR A 70 33.13 -5.01 -3.35
N ASN A 71 32.95 -6.33 -3.35
CA ASN A 71 33.57 -7.22 -4.34
C ASN A 71 33.13 -6.89 -5.78
N LEU A 72 31.85 -6.55 -5.98
CA LEU A 72 31.33 -6.12 -7.27
C LEU A 72 31.98 -4.81 -7.74
N ALA A 73 32.00 -3.80 -6.86
CA ALA A 73 32.54 -2.47 -7.17
C ALA A 73 34.06 -2.49 -7.35
N SER A 74 34.76 -3.37 -6.64
CA SER A 74 36.23 -3.45 -6.57
C SER A 74 36.81 -4.61 -7.39
N SER A 75 36.10 -5.07 -8.42
CA SER A 75 36.57 -6.13 -9.33
C SER A 75 37.89 -5.77 -10.04
N ASN A 76 38.14 -4.47 -10.25
CA ASN A 76 39.44 -3.97 -10.70
C ASN A 76 40.34 -3.63 -9.47
N PRO A 77 41.51 -4.28 -9.31
CA PRO A 77 42.44 -3.99 -8.22
C PRO A 77 42.84 -2.52 -8.12
N ALA A 78 42.93 -1.81 -9.25
CA ALA A 78 43.32 -0.39 -9.29
C ALA A 78 42.30 0.53 -8.60
N SER A 79 41.02 0.14 -8.55
CA SER A 79 39.95 0.91 -7.89
C SER A 79 39.61 0.40 -6.49
N SER A 80 40.20 -0.71 -6.05
CA SER A 80 39.87 -1.41 -4.79
C SER A 80 40.06 -0.51 -3.57
N VAL A 81 41.24 0.12 -3.45
CA VAL A 81 41.57 1.06 -2.35
C VAL A 81 40.64 2.27 -2.36
N GLN A 82 40.41 2.84 -3.55
CA GLN A 82 39.53 3.99 -3.73
C GLN A 82 38.10 3.69 -3.28
N ASN A 83 37.54 2.58 -3.75
CA ASN A 83 36.16 2.19 -3.44
C ASN A 83 36.00 1.80 -1.97
N ALA A 84 36.98 1.11 -1.37
CA ALA A 84 36.99 0.84 0.06
C ALA A 84 36.98 2.14 0.89
N ALA A 85 37.86 3.09 0.58
CA ALA A 85 37.91 4.39 1.26
C ALA A 85 36.60 5.16 1.10
N PHE A 86 36.03 5.15 -0.11
CA PHE A 86 34.77 5.81 -0.43
C PHE A 86 33.58 5.19 0.32
N MET A 87 33.44 3.85 0.32
CA MET A 87 32.38 3.15 1.04
C MET A 87 32.47 3.39 2.55
N ARG A 88 33.68 3.44 3.13
CA ARG A 88 33.90 3.79 4.54
C ARG A 88 33.42 5.20 4.86
N GLU A 89 33.72 6.17 3.99
CA GLU A 89 33.29 7.56 4.16
C GLU A 89 31.77 7.71 4.01
N VAL A 90 31.16 7.08 2.99
CA VAL A 90 29.69 6.99 2.86
C VAL A 90 29.08 6.40 4.13
N GLY A 91 29.67 5.31 4.63
CA GLY A 91 29.23 4.64 5.83
C GLY A 91 29.26 5.50 7.08
N LEU A 92 30.33 6.28 7.27
CA LEU A 92 30.42 7.27 8.33
C LEU A 92 29.30 8.31 8.23
N LYS A 93 29.07 8.88 7.03
CA LYS A 93 28.02 9.88 6.80
C LYS A 93 26.61 9.35 7.05
N THR A 94 26.37 8.04 6.96
CA THR A 94 25.04 7.46 7.25
C THR A 94 24.60 7.65 8.71
N ILE A 95 25.52 7.90 9.64
CA ILE A 95 25.23 8.14 11.08
C ILE A 95 24.18 9.23 11.28
N SER A 96 24.25 10.31 10.48
CA SER A 96 23.30 11.43 10.56
C SER A 96 21.85 11.01 10.29
N PHE A 97 21.64 9.90 9.62
CA PHE A 97 20.33 9.47 9.15
C PHE A 97 19.86 8.21 9.85
N ASN A 98 20.69 7.17 10.00
CA ASN A 98 20.27 5.85 10.50
C ASN A 98 20.80 5.49 11.89
N GLY A 99 21.64 6.36 12.47
CA GLY A 99 22.20 6.21 13.81
C GLY A 99 23.48 5.38 13.89
N ILE A 100 24.25 5.64 14.95
CA ILE A 100 25.58 5.04 15.19
C ILE A 100 25.57 3.50 15.17
N PRO A 101 24.61 2.78 15.80
CA PRO A 101 24.70 1.32 15.88
C PRO A 101 24.73 0.61 14.53
N ARG A 102 23.95 1.08 13.54
CA ARG A 102 23.94 0.49 12.20
C ARG A 102 25.22 0.80 11.46
N ALA A 103 25.65 2.07 11.44
CA ALA A 103 26.91 2.45 10.82
C ALA A 103 28.11 1.68 11.41
N LEU A 104 28.16 1.53 12.74
CA LEU A 104 29.20 0.80 13.45
C LEU A 104 29.28 -0.67 13.01
N ASN A 105 28.17 -1.40 13.04
CA ASN A 105 28.13 -2.81 12.63
C ASN A 105 28.67 -3.02 11.22
N GLN A 106 28.30 -2.12 10.31
CA GLN A 106 28.64 -2.20 8.90
C GLN A 106 30.11 -1.82 8.65
N LEU A 107 30.62 -0.76 9.29
CA LEU A 107 32.00 -0.33 9.14
C LEU A 107 32.99 -1.33 9.75
N VAL A 108 32.66 -1.89 10.93
CA VAL A 108 33.46 -2.95 11.55
C VAL A 108 33.52 -4.17 10.64
N HIS A 109 32.38 -4.61 10.12
CA HIS A 109 32.34 -5.73 9.19
C HIS A 109 33.07 -5.46 7.88
N LEU A 110 32.91 -4.27 7.30
CA LEU A 110 33.62 -3.87 6.08
C LEU A 110 35.14 -3.89 6.30
N SER A 111 35.62 -3.35 7.42
CA SER A 111 37.06 -3.40 7.75
C SER A 111 37.60 -4.83 7.90
N ALA A 112 36.78 -5.76 8.37
CA ALA A 112 37.17 -7.16 8.54
C ALA A 112 37.11 -7.97 7.23
N THR A 113 36.43 -7.46 6.19
CA THR A 113 36.21 -8.18 4.93
C THR A 113 37.01 -7.62 3.75
N ILE A 114 37.53 -6.41 3.86
CA ILE A 114 38.47 -5.86 2.88
C ILE A 114 39.79 -6.69 2.92
N PRO A 115 40.32 -7.13 1.76
CA PRO A 115 41.59 -7.85 1.70
C PRO A 115 42.75 -7.08 2.32
N SER A 116 43.71 -7.78 2.94
CA SER A 116 44.87 -7.19 3.62
C SER A 116 45.64 -6.22 2.73
N GLU A 117 45.84 -6.57 1.46
CA GLU A 117 46.59 -5.76 0.49
C GLU A 117 45.92 -4.41 0.24
N THR A 118 44.58 -4.36 0.30
CA THR A 118 43.82 -3.12 0.19
C THR A 118 43.78 -2.40 1.53
N SER A 119 43.59 -3.13 2.64
CA SER A 119 43.47 -2.55 3.98
C SER A 119 44.74 -1.84 4.44
N GLU A 120 45.93 -2.34 4.08
CA GLU A 120 47.22 -1.72 4.43
C GLU A 120 47.44 -0.37 3.72
N GLN A 121 46.79 -0.16 2.58
CA GLN A 121 46.85 1.09 1.81
C GLN A 121 45.77 2.09 2.23
N LEU A 122 44.82 1.67 3.07
CA LEU A 122 43.77 2.57 3.54
C LEU A 122 44.30 3.52 4.60
N PRO A 123 43.93 4.81 4.56
CA PRO A 123 44.44 5.73 5.57
C PRO A 123 43.82 5.50 6.94
N THR A 124 44.68 5.67 7.94
CA THR A 124 44.40 5.44 9.37
C THR A 124 44.39 6.73 10.18
N THR A 125 44.81 7.86 9.60
CA THR A 125 44.84 9.17 10.26
C THR A 125 43.44 9.78 10.35
N PRO A 126 42.96 10.15 11.55
CA PRO A 126 41.69 10.85 11.71
C PRO A 126 41.71 12.25 11.08
N THR A 127 40.71 12.60 10.27
CA THR A 127 40.60 13.91 9.59
C THR A 127 39.66 14.90 10.28
N ARG A 128 38.89 14.46 11.27
CA ARG A 128 37.78 15.22 11.90
C ARG A 128 38.04 15.63 13.35
N THR A 129 39.27 15.50 13.83
CA THR A 129 39.64 15.97 15.18
C THR A 129 39.48 17.48 15.26
N LEU A 130 38.61 17.95 16.15
CA LEU A 130 38.37 19.38 16.33
C LEU A 130 39.49 20.00 17.17
N THR A 131 40.20 20.96 16.58
CA THR A 131 41.14 21.86 17.28
C THR A 131 40.55 23.28 17.36
N PRO A 132 41.00 24.14 18.30
CA PRO A 132 40.58 25.53 18.37
C PRO A 132 40.70 26.28 17.03
N GLU A 133 41.76 26.01 16.27
CA GLU A 133 42.05 26.63 14.97
C GLU A 133 41.10 26.15 13.86
N SER A 134 40.62 24.90 13.96
CA SER A 134 39.72 24.29 12.98
C SER A 134 38.24 24.70 13.20
N LEU A 135 37.89 25.20 14.38
CA LEU A 135 36.49 25.36 14.81
C LEU A 135 35.72 26.33 13.93
N GLU A 136 36.31 27.49 13.63
CA GLU A 136 35.68 28.50 12.76
C GLU A 136 35.45 27.95 11.34
N GLN A 137 36.40 27.18 10.82
CA GLN A 137 36.29 26.57 9.49
C GLN A 137 35.17 25.53 9.45
N VAL A 138 35.03 24.71 10.51
CA VAL A 138 33.93 23.73 10.62
C VAL A 138 32.59 24.44 10.69
N GLN A 139 32.47 25.52 11.45
CA GLN A 139 31.24 26.33 11.52
C GLN A 139 30.91 26.99 10.17
N ALA A 140 31.91 27.50 9.46
CA ALA A 140 31.74 28.07 8.13
C ALA A 140 31.25 27.01 7.13
N ARG A 141 31.86 25.82 7.11
CA ARG A 141 31.43 24.69 6.27
C ARG A 141 30.02 24.21 6.63
N ALA A 142 29.69 24.12 7.92
CA ALA A 142 28.36 23.75 8.37
C ALA A 142 27.28 24.68 7.79
N LYS A 143 27.49 26.00 7.94
CA LYS A 143 26.59 27.02 7.40
C LYS A 143 26.55 27.00 5.87
N GLY A 144 27.72 26.87 5.23
CA GLY A 144 27.83 26.79 3.76
C GLY A 144 27.07 25.61 3.18
N LEU A 145 27.28 24.41 3.73
CA LEU A 145 26.58 23.20 3.31
C LEU A 145 25.07 23.33 3.55
N TRP A 146 24.66 23.78 4.74
CA TRP A 146 23.25 24.01 5.05
C TRP A 146 22.58 24.97 4.05
N ASN A 147 23.20 26.13 3.80
CA ASN A 147 22.67 27.14 2.87
C ASN A 147 22.61 26.61 1.43
N SER A 148 23.64 25.90 0.98
CA SER A 148 23.67 25.28 -0.35
C SER A 148 22.52 24.29 -0.56
N ILE A 149 21.96 23.69 0.49
CA ILE A 149 20.83 22.77 0.41
C ILE A 149 19.50 23.52 0.53
N TYR A 150 19.41 24.46 1.47
CA TYR A 150 18.13 24.99 1.93
C TYR A 150 17.80 26.42 1.52
N ASP A 151 18.75 27.20 0.96
CA ASP A 151 18.46 28.56 0.52
C ASP A 151 17.40 28.59 -0.60
N PRO A 152 16.47 29.57 -0.55
CA PRO A 152 16.44 30.74 0.35
C PRO A 152 15.76 30.49 1.72
N HIS A 153 15.36 29.27 2.04
CA HIS A 153 14.59 28.93 3.24
C HIS A 153 15.43 28.54 4.47
N SER A 154 16.77 28.52 4.36
CA SER A 154 17.71 28.11 5.41
C SER A 154 17.43 28.75 6.77
N ARG A 155 17.27 30.09 6.83
CA ARG A 155 17.02 30.84 8.06
C ARG A 155 15.67 30.49 8.69
N LYS A 156 14.64 30.33 7.85
CA LYS A 156 13.29 29.96 8.30
C LYS A 156 13.27 28.55 8.89
N LEU A 157 14.01 27.62 8.29
CA LEU A 157 14.17 26.27 8.82
C LEU A 157 14.92 26.25 10.15
N VAL A 158 16.01 27.01 10.27
CA VAL A 158 16.74 27.16 11.56
C VAL A 158 15.82 27.74 12.64
N ALA A 159 15.04 28.78 12.33
CA ALA A 159 14.08 29.35 13.27
C ALA A 159 13.02 28.33 13.73
N LYS A 160 12.50 27.51 12.79
CA LYS A 160 11.55 26.44 13.10
C LYS A 160 12.15 25.36 14.00
N LEU A 161 13.40 24.96 13.75
CA LEU A 161 14.12 24.01 14.60
C LEU A 161 14.35 24.57 16.00
N LYS A 162 14.76 25.85 16.10
CA LYS A 162 14.98 26.55 17.37
C LYS A 162 13.69 26.64 18.19
N ALA A 163 12.55 26.88 17.54
CA ALA A 163 11.24 26.94 18.18
C ALA A 163 10.82 25.57 18.75
N ALA A 164 11.20 24.47 18.10
CA ALA A 164 10.96 23.13 18.62
C ALA A 164 11.87 22.80 19.82
N HIS A 165 13.15 23.16 19.73
CA HIS A 165 14.11 23.10 20.83
C HIS A 165 15.33 24.00 20.54
N PRO A 166 15.79 24.84 21.49
CA PRO A 166 16.86 25.81 21.25
C PRO A 166 18.18 25.17 20.79
N ASP A 167 18.54 24.00 21.35
CA ASP A 167 19.78 23.29 21.00
C ASP A 167 19.70 22.44 19.73
N LEU A 168 18.49 22.20 19.19
CA LEU A 168 18.32 21.34 18.02
C LEU A 168 19.07 21.87 16.78
N PRO A 169 18.93 23.14 16.36
CA PRO A 169 19.73 23.66 15.25
C PRO A 169 21.22 23.73 15.57
N VAL A 170 21.61 23.94 16.84
CA VAL A 170 23.02 23.93 17.27
C VAL A 170 23.64 22.56 17.04
N HIS A 171 22.96 21.50 17.49
CA HIS A 171 23.43 20.13 17.33
C HIS A 171 23.44 19.71 15.85
N ILE A 172 22.38 20.01 15.09
CA ILE A 172 22.29 19.70 13.65
C ILE A 172 23.40 20.40 12.87
N LEU A 173 23.57 21.70 13.04
CA LEU A 173 24.58 22.44 12.27
C LEU A 173 25.99 22.03 12.64
N SER A 174 26.34 22.03 13.94
CA SER A 174 27.72 21.79 14.36
C SER A 174 28.16 20.34 14.15
N ASN A 175 27.31 19.37 14.49
CA ASN A 175 27.71 17.96 14.54
C ASN A 175 27.31 17.17 13.29
N HIS A 176 26.15 17.45 12.70
CA HIS A 176 25.73 16.73 11.49
C HIS A 176 26.26 17.42 10.24
N TYR A 177 25.95 18.70 10.04
CA TYR A 177 26.38 19.40 8.82
C TYR A 177 27.86 19.79 8.85
N GLY A 178 28.36 20.21 10.01
CA GLY A 178 29.75 20.58 10.22
C GLY A 178 30.67 19.38 10.27
N SER A 179 30.71 18.68 11.39
CA SER A 179 31.75 17.67 11.63
C SER A 179 31.59 16.36 10.84
N LEU A 180 30.38 16.04 10.35
CA LEU A 180 30.10 14.75 9.73
C LEU A 180 29.85 14.82 8.22
N LEU A 181 28.84 15.57 7.77
CA LEU A 181 28.37 15.58 6.38
C LEU A 181 29.23 16.45 5.45
N SER A 182 29.80 17.54 5.95
CA SER A 182 30.75 18.33 5.15
C SER A 182 32.06 17.58 4.93
N ASP A 183 32.69 17.82 3.79
CA ASP A 183 34.01 17.26 3.51
C ASP A 183 35.07 18.05 4.27
N PHE A 184 35.95 17.33 4.97
CA PHE A 184 37.08 17.91 5.70
C PHE A 184 38.32 18.02 4.81
N PRO A 185 39.18 19.02 5.05
CA PRO A 185 40.53 19.02 4.47
C PRO A 185 41.25 17.70 4.81
N GLY A 186 41.84 17.05 3.81
CA GLY A 186 42.51 15.76 3.98
C GLY A 186 41.60 14.53 3.89
N VAL A 187 40.30 14.68 3.64
CA VAL A 187 39.43 13.54 3.25
C VAL A 187 39.94 12.92 1.95
N HIS A 188 39.83 11.59 1.84
CA HIS A 188 40.27 10.83 0.67
C HIS A 188 39.60 11.33 -0.61
N LYS A 189 40.39 11.36 -1.68
CA LYS A 189 39.87 11.61 -3.02
C LYS A 189 39.55 10.26 -3.70
N PRO A 190 38.38 10.14 -4.34
CA PRO A 190 37.33 11.15 -4.46
C PRO A 190 36.55 11.29 -3.14
N ALA A 191 36.25 12.53 -2.76
CA ALA A 191 35.38 12.81 -1.64
C ALA A 191 33.94 12.40 -1.98
N VAL A 192 33.10 12.15 -0.96
CA VAL A 192 31.66 11.94 -1.20
C VAL A 192 31.02 13.20 -1.76
N GLY A 193 31.53 14.38 -1.43
CA GLY A 193 31.10 15.60 -2.12
C GLY A 193 29.71 16.07 -1.72
N ARG A 194 29.29 17.18 -2.31
CA ARG A 194 28.02 17.84 -2.01
C ARG A 194 26.83 17.10 -2.62
N VAL A 195 26.98 16.57 -3.84
CA VAL A 195 25.88 15.90 -4.55
C VAL A 195 25.66 14.50 -4.00
N LEU A 196 26.70 13.69 -3.86
CA LEU A 196 26.53 12.31 -3.39
C LEU A 196 26.16 12.26 -1.90
N THR A 197 26.54 13.25 -1.08
CA THR A 197 26.04 13.35 0.30
C THR A 197 24.51 13.51 0.33
N SER A 198 23.91 14.21 -0.64
CA SER A 198 22.45 14.28 -0.78
C SER A 198 21.86 12.93 -1.22
N LEU A 199 22.54 12.20 -2.10
CA LEU A 199 22.14 10.86 -2.53
C LEU A 199 22.18 9.84 -1.37
N VAL A 200 23.21 9.91 -0.52
CA VAL A 200 23.34 9.13 0.72
C VAL A 200 22.19 9.44 1.68
N ALA A 201 21.83 10.71 1.83
CA ALA A 201 20.69 11.12 2.65
C ALA A 201 19.38 10.52 2.13
N ILE A 202 19.13 10.62 0.82
CA ILE A 202 17.95 10.04 0.16
C ILE A 202 17.88 8.53 0.41
N ALA A 203 18.99 7.80 0.19
CA ALA A 203 19.05 6.36 0.41
C ALA A 203 18.72 5.98 1.86
N CYS A 204 19.36 6.62 2.84
CA CYS A 204 19.13 6.34 4.25
C CYS A 204 17.68 6.64 4.68
N LEU A 205 17.16 7.80 4.29
CA LEU A 205 15.82 8.24 4.70
C LEU A 205 14.73 7.41 4.00
N ARG A 206 14.95 7.05 2.74
CA ARG A 206 14.03 6.20 1.99
C ARG A 206 13.97 4.79 2.59
N ALA A 207 15.13 4.21 2.91
CA ALA A 207 15.21 2.86 3.49
C ALA A 207 14.61 2.76 4.91
N GLN A 208 14.58 3.84 5.69
CA GLN A 208 14.02 3.83 7.05
C GLN A 208 12.49 3.95 7.12
N THR A 209 11.86 4.48 6.07
CA THR A 209 10.43 4.81 6.02
C THR A 209 9.98 5.84 7.07
N GLY A 210 8.75 6.38 6.95
CA GLY A 210 8.17 7.29 7.96
C GLY A 210 8.70 8.73 7.98
N VAL A 211 9.66 9.09 7.12
CA VAL A 211 10.32 10.41 7.04
C VAL A 211 10.18 11.07 5.66
N GLY A 212 8.99 10.94 5.05
CA GLY A 212 8.70 11.45 3.71
C GLY A 212 9.06 12.93 3.47
N PRO A 213 8.73 13.86 4.39
CA PRO A 213 9.11 15.27 4.23
C PRO A 213 10.63 15.49 4.12
N GLN A 214 11.42 14.71 4.85
CA GLN A 214 12.88 14.77 4.80
C GLN A 214 13.39 14.24 3.45
N VAL A 215 12.82 13.14 2.94
CA VAL A 215 13.16 12.63 1.60
C VAL A 215 12.91 13.69 0.54
N VAL A 216 11.74 14.35 0.55
CA VAL A 216 11.43 15.45 -0.38
C VAL A 216 12.48 16.55 -0.30
N SER A 217 12.84 16.97 0.92
CA SER A 217 13.83 18.01 1.12
C SER A 217 15.22 17.65 0.56
N HIS A 218 15.66 16.40 0.73
CA HIS A 218 16.96 15.96 0.22
C HIS A 218 16.95 15.71 -1.29
N VAL A 219 15.80 15.35 -1.89
CA VAL A 219 15.63 15.35 -3.36
C VAL A 219 15.81 16.77 -3.92
N HIS A 220 15.17 17.77 -3.32
CA HIS A 220 15.41 19.16 -3.73
C HIS A 220 16.88 19.58 -3.55
N GLY A 221 17.50 19.17 -2.44
CA GLY A 221 18.93 19.41 -2.18
C GLY A 221 19.86 18.76 -3.20
N LEU A 222 19.51 17.57 -3.70
CA LEU A 222 20.22 16.87 -4.77
C LEU A 222 20.11 17.64 -6.08
N ARG A 223 18.89 18.01 -6.51
CA ARG A 223 18.67 18.77 -7.74
C ARG A 223 19.41 20.09 -7.74
N LYS A 224 19.34 20.81 -6.61
CA LYS A 224 20.05 22.08 -6.43
C LYS A 224 21.56 21.90 -6.52
N GLY A 225 22.11 20.86 -5.87
CA GLY A 225 23.53 20.54 -5.96
C GLY A 225 23.97 20.33 -7.42
N ILE A 226 23.23 19.50 -8.17
CA ILE A 226 23.51 19.25 -9.58
C ILE A 226 23.44 20.52 -10.43
N SER A 227 22.49 21.42 -10.16
CA SER A 227 22.41 22.70 -10.89
C SER A 227 23.56 23.67 -10.59
N GLU A 228 24.22 23.50 -9.44
CA GLU A 228 25.34 24.34 -8.98
C GLU A 228 26.72 23.69 -9.25
N GLY A 229 26.74 22.45 -9.74
CA GLY A 229 27.94 21.66 -10.05
C GLY A 229 27.82 20.22 -9.54
N GLY A 230 28.02 19.23 -10.41
CA GLY A 230 27.90 17.80 -10.08
C GLY A 230 28.94 16.93 -10.74
N GLU A 231 30.16 17.44 -10.91
CA GLU A 231 31.28 16.74 -11.58
C GLU A 231 31.54 15.34 -10.99
N GLU A 232 31.32 15.14 -9.69
CA GLU A 232 31.47 13.83 -9.04
C GLU A 232 30.43 12.77 -9.49
N VAL A 233 29.39 13.18 -10.22
CA VAL A 233 28.35 12.30 -10.78
C VAL A 233 28.72 11.75 -12.15
N GLY A 234 29.57 12.45 -12.91
CA GLY A 234 29.86 12.16 -14.31
C GLY A 234 28.87 12.80 -15.29
N GLU A 235 28.96 12.45 -16.56
CA GLU A 235 28.19 13.08 -17.66
C GLU A 235 26.67 12.99 -17.48
N GLY A 236 26.19 11.97 -16.75
CA GLY A 236 24.79 11.76 -16.41
C GLY A 236 24.22 12.67 -15.30
N GLU A 237 24.95 13.68 -14.83
CA GLU A 237 24.51 14.57 -13.73
C GLU A 237 23.12 15.16 -13.95
N LYS A 238 22.82 15.66 -15.16
CA LYS A 238 21.53 16.28 -15.49
C LYS A 238 20.38 15.28 -15.41
N TRP A 239 20.62 14.03 -15.80
CA TRP A 239 19.65 12.96 -15.69
C TRP A 239 19.36 12.61 -14.22
N LEU A 240 20.41 12.49 -13.39
CA LEU A 240 20.26 12.24 -11.96
C LEU A 240 19.50 13.38 -11.26
N GLY A 241 19.67 14.62 -11.71
CA GLY A 241 18.94 15.79 -11.22
C GLY A 241 17.49 15.90 -11.74
N GLY A 242 17.11 15.08 -12.72
CA GLY A 242 15.77 15.04 -13.28
C GLY A 242 14.79 14.17 -12.50
N ASP A 243 13.53 14.19 -12.94
CA ASP A 243 12.48 13.33 -12.36
C ASP A 243 12.80 11.85 -12.52
N GLU A 244 13.28 11.43 -13.70
CA GLU A 244 13.63 10.03 -13.99
C GLU A 244 14.77 9.52 -13.10
N GLY A 245 15.87 10.26 -12.99
CA GLY A 245 17.00 9.88 -12.14
C GLY A 245 16.64 9.83 -10.65
N ASN A 246 15.75 10.71 -10.18
CA ASN A 246 15.26 10.64 -8.79
C ASN A 246 14.32 9.46 -8.56
N LEU A 247 13.44 9.14 -9.51
CA LEU A 247 12.61 7.93 -9.45
C LEU A 247 13.47 6.67 -9.47
N TRP A 248 14.51 6.64 -10.29
CA TRP A 248 15.51 5.56 -10.30
C TRP A 248 16.19 5.42 -8.95
N ALA A 249 16.69 6.51 -8.36
CA ALA A 249 17.37 6.47 -7.07
C ALA A 249 16.47 5.92 -5.95
N LEU A 250 15.20 6.35 -5.90
CA LEU A 250 14.23 5.84 -4.93
C LEU A 250 13.89 4.35 -5.18
N GLY A 251 13.68 3.97 -6.45
CA GLY A 251 13.37 2.59 -6.82
C GLY A 251 14.54 1.62 -6.61
N ALA A 252 15.78 2.06 -6.81
CA ALA A 252 16.99 1.29 -6.50
C ALA A 252 17.10 1.01 -4.99
N VAL A 253 16.80 2.00 -4.15
CA VAL A 253 16.76 1.81 -2.69
C VAL A 253 15.66 0.83 -2.31
N ASP A 254 14.46 0.95 -2.89
CA ASP A 254 13.35 0.04 -2.63
C ASP A 254 13.71 -1.41 -2.98
N ARG A 255 14.30 -1.68 -4.14
CA ARG A 255 14.75 -3.03 -4.55
C ARG A 255 15.75 -3.65 -3.56
N ILE A 256 16.68 -2.86 -3.03
CA ILE A 256 17.67 -3.31 -2.03
C ILE A 256 16.96 -3.65 -0.71
N VAL A 257 16.08 -2.76 -0.25
CA VAL A 257 15.35 -2.93 1.00
C VAL A 257 14.45 -4.16 0.93
N GLU A 258 13.70 -4.34 -0.16
CA GLU A 258 12.82 -5.49 -0.38
C GLU A 258 13.60 -6.80 -0.37
N ALA A 259 14.68 -6.90 -1.15
CA ALA A 259 15.48 -8.12 -1.21
C ALA A 259 16.06 -8.52 0.16
N ILE A 260 16.64 -7.56 0.88
CA ILE A 260 17.29 -7.83 2.17
C ILE A 260 16.26 -8.07 3.29
N ALA A 261 15.12 -7.36 3.27
CA ALA A 261 14.07 -7.56 4.27
C ALA A 261 13.31 -8.88 4.06
N ASP A 262 13.01 -9.25 2.81
CA ASP A 262 12.23 -10.45 2.49
C ASP A 262 13.06 -11.74 2.53
N GLY A 263 14.39 -11.67 2.37
CA GLY A 263 15.29 -12.81 2.50
C GLY A 263 15.24 -13.53 3.85
N THR A 264 14.69 -12.89 4.90
CA THR A 264 14.44 -13.53 6.21
C THR A 264 13.22 -14.45 6.26
N SER A 265 12.37 -14.44 5.22
CA SER A 265 11.21 -15.35 5.10
C SER A 265 11.53 -16.67 4.37
N GLY A 266 12.77 -16.84 3.89
CA GLY A 266 13.21 -17.94 3.02
C GLY A 266 13.38 -19.32 3.66
N LEU A 267 13.29 -19.47 4.99
CA LEU A 267 13.37 -20.79 5.63
C LEU A 267 12.09 -21.65 5.52
N ALA A 268 11.06 -21.17 4.82
CA ALA A 268 9.79 -21.92 4.64
C ALA A 268 9.31 -22.06 3.18
N ARG A 269 10.13 -21.75 2.17
CA ARG A 269 9.68 -21.86 0.77
C ARG A 269 10.77 -22.44 -0.14
N LYS A 270 10.86 -23.78 -0.19
CA LYS A 270 11.51 -24.49 -1.30
C LYS A 270 10.46 -24.80 -2.38
N SER A 271 10.81 -24.37 -3.60
CA SER A 271 10.34 -24.74 -4.95
C SER A 271 8.84 -24.81 -5.25
N THR A 272 8.40 -24.01 -6.23
CA THR A 272 8.10 -24.51 -7.60
C THR A 272 7.78 -23.32 -8.52
N GLY A 273 8.33 -23.34 -9.74
CA GLY A 273 7.70 -22.72 -10.92
C GLY A 273 8.37 -21.45 -11.46
N ASN A 274 9.17 -21.62 -12.52
CA ASN A 274 9.62 -20.58 -13.44
C ASN A 274 8.42 -19.90 -14.13
N SER A 275 8.38 -18.56 -14.12
CA SER A 275 7.85 -17.77 -15.24
C SER A 275 8.32 -16.33 -15.14
N SER A 276 9.10 -15.91 -16.13
CA SER A 276 9.51 -14.54 -16.43
C SER A 276 8.29 -13.64 -16.74
N SER A 277 8.12 -12.56 -15.99
CA SER A 277 7.47 -11.34 -16.47
C SER A 277 7.83 -10.17 -15.56
N SER A 278 8.63 -9.26 -16.09
CA SER A 278 8.88 -7.93 -15.54
C SER A 278 7.57 -7.15 -15.43
N SER A 279 7.16 -6.83 -14.21
CA SER A 279 6.19 -5.77 -13.97
C SER A 279 6.52 -5.10 -12.65
N VAL A 280 7.09 -3.90 -12.77
CA VAL A 280 7.30 -2.93 -11.69
C VAL A 280 6.00 -2.80 -10.90
N ARG A 281 6.00 -3.23 -9.63
CA ARG A 281 4.83 -3.11 -8.75
C ARG A 281 4.91 -1.85 -7.91
N HIS A 282 3.77 -1.17 -7.88
CA HIS A 282 3.54 0.12 -7.25
C HIS A 282 3.63 0.08 -5.71
N PHE A 283 4.15 1.18 -5.19
CA PHE A 283 4.37 1.56 -3.80
C PHE A 283 3.16 1.35 -2.89
N THR A 284 3.34 0.59 -1.80
CA THR A 284 2.44 0.60 -0.63
C THR A 284 3.14 1.20 0.58
N THR A 285 2.76 2.42 0.98
CA THR A 285 3.26 3.07 2.20
C THR A 285 2.60 2.46 3.44
N SER A 286 3.35 1.66 4.20
CA SER A 286 2.98 1.12 5.50
C SER A 286 3.22 2.17 6.60
N THR A 287 2.17 2.79 7.13
CA THR A 287 2.26 3.61 8.34
C THR A 287 2.13 2.72 9.59
N ARG A 288 3.25 2.43 10.24
CA ARG A 288 3.32 1.81 11.56
C ARG A 288 2.92 2.85 12.62
N ARG A 289 1.76 2.71 13.26
CA ARG A 289 1.41 3.50 14.47
C ARG A 289 1.92 2.76 15.71
N LEU A 290 2.77 3.46 16.45
CA LEU A 290 3.09 3.19 17.85
C LEU A 290 1.83 3.25 18.71
N SER A 291 1.73 2.29 19.62
CA SER A 291 0.68 2.16 20.62
C SER A 291 0.63 3.35 21.56
N SER A 292 -0.58 3.82 21.85
CA SER A 292 -0.90 4.88 22.80
C SER A 292 -0.81 4.39 24.25
N GLN A 293 0.05 5.00 25.05
CA GLN A 293 -0.23 5.26 26.46
C GLN A 293 0.42 6.58 26.86
N GLN A 294 -0.41 7.59 27.14
CA GLN A 294 -0.35 8.42 28.33
C GLN A 294 -1.44 9.51 28.25
N ASN A 295 -2.29 9.54 29.28
CA ASN A 295 -3.19 10.63 29.58
C ASN A 295 -2.38 11.92 29.79
N ARG A 296 -2.61 12.95 28.97
CA ARG A 296 -2.34 14.33 29.35
C ARG A 296 -3.49 15.23 28.87
N THR A 297 -3.88 16.10 29.78
CA THR A 297 -4.85 17.20 29.68
C THR A 297 -4.61 18.09 28.45
N PRO A 298 -5.65 18.75 27.91
CA PRO A 298 -5.55 19.48 26.64
C PRO A 298 -4.76 20.78 26.81
N PRO A 299 -3.81 21.11 25.91
CA PRO A 299 -3.32 22.46 25.75
C PRO A 299 -4.34 23.31 24.96
N GLN A 300 -4.36 24.59 25.33
CA GLN A 300 -5.23 25.66 24.85
C GLN A 300 -5.17 25.85 23.33
N GLU A 301 -6.32 26.15 22.73
CA GLU A 301 -6.54 26.37 21.30
C GLU A 301 -5.56 27.40 20.70
N GLN A 302 -4.74 26.97 19.75
CA GLN A 302 -4.16 27.85 18.73
C GLN A 302 -4.91 27.62 17.42
N SER A 303 -5.39 28.72 16.83
CA SER A 303 -6.29 28.74 15.69
C SER A 303 -5.71 28.06 14.44
N SER A 304 -6.60 27.46 13.65
CA SER A 304 -6.31 26.71 12.43
C SER A 304 -5.67 27.51 11.29
N GLU A 305 -5.58 28.84 11.41
CA GLU A 305 -5.07 29.75 10.38
C GLU A 305 -3.54 29.72 10.23
N GLU A 306 -2.78 29.38 11.27
CA GLU A 306 -1.31 29.40 11.20
C GLU A 306 -0.71 28.31 10.29
N SER A 307 -1.49 27.26 10.03
CA SER A 307 -1.04 26.06 9.29
C SER A 307 -0.93 26.24 7.77
N ILE A 308 -1.41 27.35 7.20
CA ILE A 308 -1.42 27.64 5.75
C ILE A 308 -0.60 28.90 5.41
N SER A 309 0.13 29.48 6.37
CA SER A 309 0.86 30.75 6.27
C SER A 309 1.99 30.83 5.22
N PHE A 310 2.30 29.74 4.50
CA PHE A 310 3.33 29.69 3.46
C PHE A 310 2.77 29.70 2.02
N LEU A 311 1.44 29.65 1.83
CA LEU A 311 0.81 29.76 0.51
C LEU A 311 0.08 31.09 0.39
N THR A 312 0.34 31.82 -0.71
CA THR A 312 -0.45 33.01 -1.04
C THR A 312 -1.90 32.60 -1.38
N PRO A 313 -2.89 33.49 -1.19
CA PRO A 313 -4.29 33.21 -1.56
C PRO A 313 -4.47 32.75 -3.01
N ARG A 314 -3.62 33.24 -3.92
CA ARG A 314 -3.56 32.77 -5.31
C ARG A 314 -3.07 31.32 -5.42
N GLN A 315 -2.01 30.93 -4.72
CA GLN A 315 -1.48 29.55 -4.75
C GLN A 315 -2.47 28.52 -4.17
N CYS A 316 -3.28 28.90 -3.18
CA CYS A 316 -4.38 28.06 -2.67
C CYS A 316 -5.51 27.85 -3.69
N ALA A 317 -5.67 28.76 -4.67
CA ALA A 317 -6.66 28.66 -5.72
C ALA A 317 -6.18 27.87 -6.95
N THR A 318 -4.87 27.83 -7.22
CA THR A 318 -4.31 27.22 -8.45
C THR A 318 -3.94 25.74 -8.31
N PHE A 319 -3.70 25.23 -7.10
CA PHE A 319 -3.29 23.84 -6.89
C PHE A 319 -4.15 23.11 -5.84
N PRO A 320 -4.56 21.85 -6.09
CA PRO A 320 -5.22 21.06 -5.07
C PRO A 320 -4.25 20.86 -3.90
N LEU A 321 -4.64 21.31 -2.71
CA LEU A 321 -3.87 21.10 -1.48
C LEU A 321 -3.62 19.61 -1.28
N SER A 322 -2.38 19.26 -0.93
CA SER A 322 -2.06 17.90 -0.48
C SER A 322 -3.03 17.50 0.62
N PRO A 323 -3.53 16.24 0.65
CA PRO A 323 -4.42 15.76 1.70
C PRO A 323 -3.85 15.99 3.12
N LEU A 324 -2.52 16.03 3.29
CA LEU A 324 -1.86 16.30 4.58
C LEU A 324 -1.82 17.79 4.97
N MET A 325 -2.08 18.68 4.02
CA MET A 325 -2.04 20.13 4.17
C MET A 325 -3.44 20.74 4.11
N ALA A 326 -4.46 19.93 3.80
CA ALA A 326 -5.84 20.31 3.93
C ALA A 326 -6.17 20.55 5.42
N PRO A 327 -6.75 21.71 5.79
CA PRO A 327 -7.03 22.05 7.20
C PRO A 327 -7.88 20.99 7.93
N ILE A 328 -8.71 20.25 7.18
CA ILE A 328 -9.51 19.11 7.67
C ILE A 328 -8.66 17.92 8.14
N VAL A 329 -7.39 17.79 7.78
CA VAL A 329 -6.56 16.62 8.17
C VAL A 329 -5.68 16.89 9.39
N ASN A 330 -5.40 18.16 9.68
CA ASN A 330 -4.54 18.56 10.81
C ASN A 330 -5.32 18.88 12.09
N SER A 331 -6.64 19.03 12.00
CA SER A 331 -7.46 19.24 13.20
C SER A 331 -7.68 17.90 13.93
N TRP A 332 -7.49 17.87 15.25
CA TRP A 332 -7.90 16.71 16.07
C TRP A 332 -9.43 16.48 15.97
N THR A 333 -10.16 17.51 15.51
CA THR A 333 -11.59 17.51 15.20
C THR A 333 -11.94 16.93 13.82
N ALA A 334 -10.98 16.68 12.93
CA ALA A 334 -11.15 16.09 11.59
C ALA A 334 -12.06 14.85 11.54
N ARG A 335 -12.02 14.03 12.60
CA ARG A 335 -12.81 12.80 12.73
C ARG A 335 -14.27 13.07 13.10
N ASN A 336 -14.52 14.24 13.68
CA ASN A 336 -15.82 14.73 14.14
C ASN A 336 -16.39 15.79 13.19
N GLU A 337 -15.56 16.39 12.33
CA GLU A 337 -15.99 17.32 11.31
C GLU A 337 -16.89 16.59 10.29
N PRO A 338 -18.07 17.15 9.98
CA PRO A 338 -18.95 16.57 8.99
C PRO A 338 -18.18 16.50 7.67
N LYS A 339 -18.18 15.31 7.04
CA LYS A 339 -17.61 15.15 5.71
C LYS A 339 -18.18 16.25 4.81
N LEU A 340 -17.29 16.97 4.11
CA LEU A 340 -17.69 18.02 3.18
C LEU A 340 -18.87 17.51 2.33
N PRO A 341 -19.93 18.33 2.17
CA PRO A 341 -21.09 17.94 1.39
C PRO A 341 -20.64 17.58 -0.03
N ALA A 342 -21.39 16.67 -0.68
CA ALA A 342 -21.13 16.38 -2.08
C ALA A 342 -21.16 17.70 -2.87
N PRO A 343 -20.20 17.94 -3.77
CA PRO A 343 -20.16 19.19 -4.53
C PRO A 343 -21.48 19.37 -5.29
N LEU A 344 -22.14 20.52 -5.08
CA LEU A 344 -23.42 20.85 -5.72
C LEU A 344 -23.34 20.73 -7.26
N ASN A 345 -22.18 21.10 -7.83
CA ASN A 345 -21.89 20.99 -9.26
C ASN A 345 -20.62 20.16 -9.50
N PRO A 346 -20.72 18.82 -9.59
CA PRO A 346 -19.56 17.96 -9.74
C PRO A 346 -18.95 18.10 -11.15
N THR A 347 -17.61 18.15 -11.21
CA THR A 347 -16.88 18.19 -12.49
C THR A 347 -17.11 16.90 -13.30
N PRO A 348 -16.86 16.88 -14.62
CA PRO A 348 -16.99 15.67 -15.43
C PRO A 348 -16.16 14.48 -14.88
N PHE A 349 -14.97 14.75 -14.35
CA PHE A 349 -14.13 13.75 -13.70
C PHE A 349 -14.74 13.23 -12.38
N GLN A 350 -15.27 14.12 -11.53
CA GLN A 350 -15.97 13.72 -10.30
C GLN A 350 -17.22 12.89 -10.60
N LYS A 351 -17.99 13.26 -11.63
CA LYS A 351 -19.13 12.47 -12.12
C LYS A 351 -18.69 11.07 -12.57
N ARG A 352 -17.53 10.92 -13.22
CA ARG A 352 -16.96 9.60 -13.58
C ARG A 352 -16.56 8.80 -12.34
N LEU A 353 -15.91 9.42 -11.34
CA LEU A 353 -15.55 8.75 -10.09
C LEU A 353 -16.77 8.28 -9.29
N LEU A 354 -17.83 9.09 -9.24
CA LEU A 354 -19.09 8.73 -8.57
C LEU A 354 -19.84 7.60 -9.25
N ARG A 355 -19.57 7.34 -10.54
CA ARG A 355 -20.13 6.20 -11.28
C ARG A 355 -19.26 4.95 -11.18
N ASN A 356 -17.98 5.08 -10.86
CA ASN A 356 -17.06 3.95 -10.83
C ASN A 356 -17.19 3.16 -9.51
N PRO A 357 -17.68 1.90 -9.54
CA PRO A 357 -17.90 1.11 -8.33
C PRO A 357 -16.58 0.80 -7.59
N TYR A 358 -15.47 0.62 -8.31
CA TYR A 358 -14.15 0.34 -7.73
C TYR A 358 -13.58 1.56 -7.02
N ALA A 359 -13.67 2.74 -7.64
CA ALA A 359 -13.25 3.99 -7.01
C ALA A 359 -14.04 4.25 -5.71
N LEU A 360 -15.36 4.04 -5.76
CA LEU A 360 -16.22 4.14 -4.58
C LEU A 360 -15.89 3.09 -3.50
N ALA A 361 -15.38 1.92 -3.86
CA ALA A 361 -14.97 0.88 -2.92
C ALA A 361 -13.64 1.21 -2.25
N LEU A 362 -12.66 1.68 -3.03
CA LEU A 362 -11.34 2.12 -2.56
C LEU A 362 -11.43 3.38 -1.70
N ALA A 363 -12.37 4.29 -2.00
CA ALA A 363 -12.61 5.50 -1.22
C ALA A 363 -13.23 5.23 0.16
N LYS A 364 -13.66 4.00 0.48
CA LYS A 364 -14.19 3.69 1.81
C LYS A 364 -13.05 3.62 2.84
N PRO A 365 -13.34 3.91 4.12
CA PRO A 365 -12.32 3.86 5.16
C PRO A 365 -11.65 2.48 5.28
N VAL A 366 -10.32 2.46 5.41
CA VAL A 366 -9.52 1.26 5.65
C VAL A 366 -9.79 0.72 7.05
N ARG A 367 -9.92 -0.61 7.16
CA ARG A 367 -10.17 -1.35 8.39
C ARG A 367 -9.28 -2.60 8.42
N GLN A 368 -8.97 -3.07 9.61
CA GLN A 368 -8.20 -4.30 9.80
C GLN A 368 -9.15 -5.51 9.90
N CYS A 369 -8.82 -6.58 9.19
CA CYS A 369 -9.44 -7.88 9.39
C CYS A 369 -9.04 -8.45 10.76
N ALA A 370 -10.02 -8.84 11.58
CA ALA A 370 -9.80 -9.39 12.90
C ALA A 370 -9.13 -10.79 12.88
N VAL A 371 -9.27 -11.52 11.77
CA VAL A 371 -8.74 -12.88 11.61
C VAL A 371 -7.37 -12.86 10.93
N THR A 372 -7.28 -12.31 9.72
CA THR A 372 -6.04 -12.32 8.91
C THR A 372 -5.10 -11.15 9.19
N ARG A 373 -5.54 -10.14 9.96
CA ARG A 373 -4.81 -8.88 10.23
C ARG A 373 -4.53 -8.01 9.00
N THR A 374 -5.05 -8.36 7.83
CA THR A 374 -4.96 -7.57 6.59
C THR A 374 -5.71 -6.25 6.70
N TRP A 375 -5.15 -5.17 6.14
CA TRP A 375 -5.77 -3.84 6.12
C TRP A 375 -6.35 -3.55 4.73
N LEU A 376 -7.67 -3.44 4.64
CA LEU A 376 -8.37 -3.16 3.38
C LEU A 376 -9.48 -2.12 3.59
N PRO A 377 -9.87 -1.35 2.56
CA PRO A 377 -11.10 -0.57 2.59
C PRO A 377 -12.29 -1.43 3.03
N ARG A 378 -13.18 -0.89 3.85
CA ARG A 378 -14.29 -1.68 4.42
C ARG A 378 -15.20 -2.35 3.38
N SER A 379 -15.17 -1.95 2.11
CA SER A 379 -15.93 -2.61 1.04
C SER A 379 -15.46 -4.04 0.78
N PHE A 380 -14.19 -4.35 1.05
CA PHE A 380 -13.60 -5.69 0.89
C PHE A 380 -13.74 -6.56 2.14
N LEU A 381 -14.40 -6.03 3.18
CA LEU A 381 -14.58 -6.70 4.46
C LEU A 381 -16.07 -6.93 4.74
N GLN A 382 -16.36 -7.98 5.50
CA GLN A 382 -17.66 -8.23 6.08
C GLN A 382 -17.65 -7.76 7.54
N SER A 383 -18.65 -6.96 7.91
CA SER A 383 -18.76 -6.46 9.28
C SER A 383 -19.64 -7.35 10.13
N PHE A 384 -19.28 -7.49 11.40
CA PHE A 384 -20.04 -8.20 12.42
C PHE A 384 -20.24 -7.30 13.62
N GLU A 385 -21.48 -7.18 14.06
CA GLU A 385 -21.89 -6.39 15.22
C GLU A 385 -22.46 -7.34 16.27
N LEU A 386 -22.18 -7.05 17.54
CA LEU A 386 -22.69 -7.84 18.64
C LEU A 386 -24.11 -7.37 18.98
N LEU A 387 -25.08 -8.27 18.90
CA LEU A 387 -26.49 -7.96 19.14
C LEU A 387 -27.06 -8.91 20.20
N PRO A 388 -27.90 -8.41 21.12
CA PRO A 388 -28.66 -9.27 22.02
C PRO A 388 -29.72 -10.04 21.24
N ARG A 389 -29.94 -11.29 21.64
CA ARG A 389 -31.11 -12.04 21.16
C ARG A 389 -32.36 -11.52 21.87
N PRO A 390 -33.50 -11.30 21.20
CA PRO A 390 -34.71 -10.81 21.86
C PRO A 390 -35.26 -11.75 22.95
N ASP A 391 -34.98 -13.04 22.82
CA ASP A 391 -35.48 -14.15 23.64
C ASP A 391 -34.49 -14.65 24.71
N THR A 392 -33.22 -14.22 24.68
CA THR A 392 -32.18 -14.70 25.61
C THR A 392 -31.19 -13.60 25.98
N GLU A 393 -30.58 -13.68 27.17
CA GLU A 393 -29.47 -12.78 27.57
C GLU A 393 -28.15 -13.02 26.79
N GLU A 394 -28.14 -13.87 25.77
CA GLU A 394 -26.95 -14.17 24.96
C GLU A 394 -26.67 -13.09 23.90
N LEU A 395 -25.38 -12.86 23.64
CA LEU A 395 -24.92 -11.86 22.67
C LEU A 395 -24.34 -12.55 21.43
N TRP A 396 -24.90 -12.25 20.26
CA TRP A 396 -24.56 -12.91 19.00
C TRP A 396 -23.84 -11.96 18.06
N TYR A 397 -22.74 -12.41 17.45
CA TYR A 397 -22.12 -11.68 16.35
C TYR A 397 -22.92 -11.89 15.07
N LEU A 398 -23.47 -10.80 14.50
CA LEU A 398 -24.31 -10.85 13.32
C LEU A 398 -23.89 -9.79 12.26
N PRO A 399 -24.03 -10.10 10.95
CA PRO A 399 -23.67 -9.21 9.86
C PRO A 399 -24.73 -8.12 9.61
N ARG A 400 -24.83 -7.16 10.54
CA ARG A 400 -25.87 -6.11 10.53
C ARG A 400 -25.88 -5.23 9.27
N ASP A 401 -24.75 -5.09 8.57
CA ASP A 401 -24.71 -4.36 7.30
C ASP A 401 -25.46 -5.07 6.16
N LEU A 402 -25.80 -6.35 6.33
CA LEU A 402 -26.61 -7.14 5.39
C LEU A 402 -28.09 -7.20 5.75
N SER A 403 -28.49 -6.83 6.97
CA SER A 403 -29.91 -6.77 7.34
C SER A 403 -30.61 -5.57 6.68
N ALA A 404 -31.88 -5.77 6.31
CA ALA A 404 -32.72 -4.71 5.75
C ALA A 404 -32.71 -3.48 6.67
N ARG A 405 -32.59 -2.27 6.09
CA ARG A 405 -32.80 -1.05 6.86
C ARG A 405 -34.29 -0.95 7.18
N VAL A 406 -34.63 -0.81 8.45
CA VAL A 406 -35.99 -0.40 8.85
C VAL A 406 -36.31 0.94 8.14
N PRO A 407 -37.45 1.06 7.44
CA PRO A 407 -37.88 2.30 6.81
C PRO A 407 -37.88 3.46 7.79
N ARG A 408 -37.64 4.67 7.28
CA ARG A 408 -37.53 5.87 8.13
C ARG A 408 -38.86 6.23 8.80
N ASP A 409 -39.96 5.79 8.21
CA ASP A 409 -41.33 6.18 8.55
C ASP A 409 -41.98 5.27 9.61
N GLU A 410 -41.40 4.09 9.89
CA GLU A 410 -41.79 3.20 11.01
C GLU A 410 -40.99 3.51 12.30
N ARG A 411 -40.31 4.67 12.35
CA ARG A 411 -39.69 5.14 13.59
C ARG A 411 -40.74 5.89 14.39
N ASP A 412 -41.37 5.19 15.33
CA ASP A 412 -42.16 5.84 16.38
C ASP A 412 -41.31 6.91 17.08
N GLU A 413 -41.73 8.17 16.98
CA GLU A 413 -41.06 9.32 17.61
C GLU A 413 -41.19 9.30 19.15
N THR A 414 -42.05 8.43 19.69
CA THR A 414 -42.35 8.28 21.12
C THR A 414 -41.49 7.24 21.83
N GLU A 415 -40.82 6.33 21.10
CA GLU A 415 -39.82 5.46 21.72
C GLU A 415 -38.49 6.19 21.83
N THR A 416 -38.35 6.91 22.94
CA THR A 416 -37.06 7.23 23.58
C THR A 416 -36.36 5.95 24.07
N ASN A 417 -36.36 4.90 23.27
CA ASN A 417 -35.61 3.69 23.52
C ASN A 417 -34.13 4.06 23.50
N LYS A 418 -33.55 4.12 24.71
CA LYS A 418 -32.14 4.28 25.04
C LYS A 418 -31.31 3.96 23.81
N ARG A 419 -30.65 4.95 23.20
CA ARG A 419 -29.71 4.73 22.10
C ARG A 419 -28.70 3.67 22.56
N VAL A 420 -28.98 2.39 22.29
CA VAL A 420 -28.04 1.29 22.52
C VAL A 420 -26.92 1.64 21.58
N ARG A 421 -25.83 2.16 22.15
CA ARG A 421 -24.67 2.60 21.38
C ARG A 421 -24.35 1.45 20.43
N PRO A 422 -24.36 1.66 19.10
CA PRO A 422 -24.10 0.57 18.16
C PRO A 422 -22.78 -0.09 18.57
N GLY A 423 -22.84 -1.39 18.82
CA GLY A 423 -21.69 -2.16 19.27
C GLY A 423 -20.52 -1.94 18.32
N ARG A 424 -19.28 -2.03 18.82
CA ARG A 424 -18.11 -1.93 17.93
C ARG A 424 -18.22 -2.99 16.84
N ARG A 425 -18.06 -2.56 15.59
CA ARG A 425 -18.05 -3.47 14.43
C ARG A 425 -16.69 -4.12 14.30
N ASN A 426 -16.69 -5.44 14.28
CA ASN A 426 -15.54 -6.25 13.91
C ASN A 426 -15.60 -6.51 12.41
N TYR A 427 -14.45 -6.52 11.75
CA TYR A 427 -14.38 -6.73 10.30
C TYR A 427 -13.61 -8.00 10.02
N VAL A 428 -14.12 -8.85 9.14
CA VAL A 428 -13.44 -10.04 8.62
C VAL A 428 -13.32 -9.87 7.11
N LEU A 429 -12.34 -10.51 6.48
CA LEU A 429 -12.24 -10.49 5.01
C LEU A 429 -13.54 -11.06 4.43
N ALA A 430 -14.12 -10.40 3.44
CA ALA A 430 -15.35 -10.89 2.81
C ALA A 430 -15.01 -12.07 1.88
N ASN A 431 -14.81 -13.25 2.45
CA ASN A 431 -14.51 -14.48 1.75
C ASN A 431 -15.21 -15.67 2.44
N LYS A 432 -15.89 -16.52 1.67
CA LYS A 432 -16.68 -17.64 2.19
C LYS A 432 -15.80 -18.71 2.84
N GLU A 433 -14.74 -19.14 2.18
CA GLU A 433 -13.83 -20.18 2.68
C GLU A 433 -13.17 -19.77 4.00
N LEU A 434 -12.82 -18.49 4.15
CA LEU A 434 -12.31 -17.99 5.42
C LEU A 434 -13.36 -18.10 6.54
N LEU A 435 -14.62 -17.78 6.26
CA LEU A 435 -15.69 -17.92 7.25
C LEU A 435 -15.97 -19.39 7.58
N GLU A 436 -15.90 -20.28 6.59
CA GLU A 436 -16.01 -21.73 6.79
C GLU A 436 -14.84 -22.23 7.66
N ALA A 437 -13.61 -21.77 7.38
CA ALA A 437 -12.42 -22.12 8.15
C ALA A 437 -12.55 -21.71 9.63
N ILE A 438 -13.21 -20.60 9.95
CA ILE A 438 -13.45 -20.19 11.34
C ILE A 438 -14.32 -21.21 12.10
N ASN A 439 -15.18 -21.95 11.41
CA ASN A 439 -16.08 -22.96 11.99
C ASN A 439 -15.47 -24.38 11.95
N LYS A 440 -14.54 -24.65 11.04
CA LYS A 440 -13.93 -25.97 10.85
C LYS A 440 -12.77 -26.21 11.82
N LYS A 441 -12.88 -27.23 12.68
CA LYS A 441 -11.86 -27.56 13.70
C LYS A 441 -10.45 -27.82 13.13
N SER A 442 -10.35 -28.38 11.93
CA SER A 442 -9.08 -28.74 11.29
C SER A 442 -8.35 -27.60 10.58
N SER A 443 -8.93 -26.39 10.53
CA SER A 443 -8.38 -25.27 9.74
C SER A 443 -7.26 -24.47 10.43
N GLY A 444 -7.03 -24.68 11.74
CA GLY A 444 -6.17 -23.82 12.56
C GLY A 444 -6.76 -22.42 12.88
N LEU A 445 -7.87 -22.05 12.25
CA LEU A 445 -8.62 -20.80 12.49
C LEU A 445 -9.91 -21.01 13.30
N ALA A 446 -10.18 -22.26 13.71
CA ALA A 446 -11.32 -22.62 14.51
C ALA A 446 -11.47 -21.70 15.74
N GLY A 447 -12.61 -21.04 15.87
CA GLY A 447 -12.88 -20.16 17.01
C GLY A 447 -12.16 -18.80 16.97
N ALA A 448 -11.53 -18.42 15.86
CA ALA A 448 -10.85 -17.12 15.74
C ALA A 448 -11.76 -15.91 15.98
N TRP A 449 -13.08 -16.09 15.85
CA TRP A 449 -14.10 -15.09 16.21
C TRP A 449 -14.05 -14.67 17.68
N ALA A 450 -13.52 -15.51 18.58
CA ALA A 450 -13.34 -15.15 20.00
C ALA A 450 -12.34 -14.00 20.19
N ARG A 451 -11.48 -13.70 19.20
CA ARG A 451 -10.52 -12.60 19.22
C ARG A 451 -11.16 -11.24 18.88
N PHE A 452 -12.45 -11.20 18.57
CA PHE A 452 -13.16 -9.97 18.27
C PHE A 452 -13.18 -9.06 19.51
N LEU A 453 -12.67 -7.84 19.35
CA LEU A 453 -12.44 -6.91 20.45
C LEU A 453 -13.73 -6.17 20.80
N ASN A 454 -14.27 -6.41 21.99
CA ASN A 454 -15.42 -5.68 22.53
C ASN A 454 -15.18 -5.19 23.96
N PRO A 455 -14.54 -4.01 24.13
CA PRO A 455 -14.22 -3.46 25.46
C PRO A 455 -15.44 -3.11 26.31
N ALA A 456 -16.61 -2.96 25.69
CA ALA A 456 -17.87 -2.61 26.37
C ALA A 456 -18.57 -3.82 27.00
N VAL A 457 -18.07 -5.04 26.75
CA VAL A 457 -18.68 -6.28 27.22
C VAL A 457 -17.80 -6.85 28.33
N GLY A 458 -18.39 -7.05 29.51
CA GLY A 458 -17.68 -7.61 30.67
C GLY A 458 -17.17 -9.03 30.41
N ARG A 459 -16.13 -9.44 31.15
CA ARG A 459 -15.47 -10.76 30.98
C ARG A 459 -16.42 -11.97 31.15
N SER A 460 -17.61 -11.76 31.72
CA SER A 460 -18.61 -12.81 32.00
C SER A 460 -19.70 -12.97 30.92
N ALA A 461 -19.70 -12.17 29.84
CA ALA A 461 -20.75 -12.25 28.84
C ALA A 461 -20.64 -13.49 27.95
N ARG A 462 -21.78 -14.17 27.72
CA ARG A 462 -21.87 -15.34 26.85
C ARG A 462 -21.98 -14.91 25.38
N LEU A 463 -20.82 -14.88 24.71
CA LEU A 463 -20.72 -14.56 23.29
C LEU A 463 -20.98 -15.80 22.43
N LYS A 464 -21.78 -15.65 21.38
CA LYS A 464 -22.14 -16.72 20.44
C LYS A 464 -21.78 -16.36 19.00
N TRP A 465 -21.40 -17.40 18.27
CA TRP A 465 -21.11 -17.39 16.85
C TRP A 465 -21.84 -18.57 16.20
N ARG A 466 -22.40 -18.33 15.01
CA ARG A 466 -23.16 -19.35 14.27
C ARG A 466 -22.22 -20.39 13.65
N SER A 467 -22.58 -21.65 13.74
CA SER A 467 -21.86 -22.74 13.06
C SER A 467 -21.98 -22.69 11.54
N ASP A 468 -23.05 -22.07 11.02
CA ASP A 468 -23.36 -21.89 9.60
C ASP A 468 -23.09 -20.44 9.11
N MET A 469 -22.20 -19.70 9.78
CA MET A 469 -22.05 -18.25 9.52
C MET A 469 -21.66 -17.92 8.06
N ASP A 470 -20.88 -18.77 7.41
CA ASP A 470 -20.47 -18.63 6.01
C ASP A 470 -21.67 -18.75 5.06
N GLU A 471 -22.52 -19.76 5.25
CA GLU A 471 -23.76 -19.94 4.47
C GLU A 471 -24.78 -18.84 4.78
N PHE A 472 -24.90 -18.45 6.05
CA PHE A 472 -25.78 -17.38 6.48
C PHE A 472 -25.39 -16.04 5.84
N VAL A 473 -24.11 -15.67 5.85
CA VAL A 473 -23.60 -14.46 5.19
C VAL A 473 -23.81 -14.55 3.68
N CYS A 474 -23.54 -15.71 3.07
CA CYS A 474 -23.79 -15.95 1.64
C CYS A 474 -25.24 -15.67 1.26
N LYS A 475 -26.19 -16.29 1.98
CA LYS A 475 -27.63 -16.12 1.78
C LYS A 475 -28.05 -14.66 1.90
N MET A 476 -27.54 -13.96 2.92
CA MET A 476 -27.84 -12.55 3.15
C MET A 476 -27.26 -11.63 2.05
N MET A 477 -26.04 -11.90 1.56
CA MET A 477 -25.46 -11.15 0.43
C MET A 477 -26.23 -11.39 -0.87
N ARG A 478 -26.65 -12.63 -1.15
CA ARG A 478 -27.50 -12.96 -2.31
C ARG A 478 -28.82 -12.20 -2.27
N LYS A 479 -29.52 -12.26 -1.14
CA LYS A 479 -30.76 -11.50 -0.91
C LYS A 479 -30.53 -10.00 -1.11
N LYS A 480 -29.42 -9.46 -0.61
CA LYS A 480 -29.09 -8.04 -0.76
C LYS A 480 -28.90 -7.64 -2.23
N VAL A 481 -28.22 -8.47 -3.03
CA VAL A 481 -28.07 -8.25 -4.48
C VAL A 481 -29.43 -8.32 -5.18
N GLU A 482 -30.27 -9.31 -4.82
CA GLU A 482 -31.63 -9.44 -5.36
C GLU A 482 -32.47 -8.20 -5.05
N GLU A 483 -32.45 -7.70 -3.82
CA GLU A 483 -33.16 -6.48 -3.41
C GLU A 483 -32.72 -5.25 -4.22
N GLU A 484 -31.41 -5.07 -4.44
CA GLU A 484 -30.88 -3.95 -5.24
C GLU A 484 -31.29 -4.07 -6.72
N LEU A 485 -31.31 -5.29 -7.27
CA LEU A 485 -31.82 -5.57 -8.63
C LEU A 485 -33.30 -5.24 -8.74
N VAL A 486 -34.12 -5.75 -7.82
CA VAL A 486 -35.57 -5.50 -7.75
C VAL A 486 -35.86 -4.01 -7.62
N ALA A 487 -35.13 -3.30 -6.75
CA ALA A 487 -35.30 -1.85 -6.55
C ALA A 487 -35.03 -1.05 -7.84
N LEU A 488 -33.97 -1.38 -8.58
CA LEU A 488 -33.65 -0.74 -9.85
C LEU A 488 -34.66 -1.11 -10.96
N MET A 489 -35.18 -2.33 -10.96
CA MET A 489 -36.16 -2.77 -11.95
C MET A 489 -37.54 -2.15 -11.74
N LYS A 490 -38.00 -1.98 -10.49
CA LYS A 490 -39.28 -1.33 -10.16
C LYS A 490 -39.37 0.10 -10.72
N TRP A 491 -38.24 0.81 -10.74
CA TRP A 491 -38.14 2.20 -11.20
C TRP A 491 -37.28 2.34 -12.45
N ASN A 492 -37.28 1.33 -13.33
CA ASN A 492 -36.34 1.25 -14.44
C ASN A 492 -36.57 2.36 -15.49
N LYS A 493 -35.81 3.45 -15.38
CA LYS A 493 -35.72 4.52 -16.41
C LYS A 493 -34.64 4.20 -17.44
N GLY A 494 -34.59 2.94 -17.87
CA GLY A 494 -33.56 2.40 -18.76
C GLY A 494 -32.17 2.33 -18.13
N GLN A 495 -32.09 1.99 -16.84
CA GLN A 495 -30.84 1.68 -16.12
C GLN A 495 -30.39 0.23 -16.40
N ILE A 496 -31.36 -0.67 -16.61
CA ILE A 496 -31.16 -2.08 -16.95
C ILE A 496 -31.88 -2.37 -18.27
N ALA A 497 -31.21 -3.08 -19.18
CA ALA A 497 -31.77 -3.45 -20.48
C ALA A 497 -31.45 -4.90 -20.84
N HIS A 498 -32.46 -5.64 -21.31
CA HIS A 498 -32.26 -6.98 -21.84
C HIS A 498 -31.55 -6.94 -23.21
N ALA A 499 -30.87 -8.03 -23.55
CA ALA A 499 -30.31 -8.26 -24.87
C ALA A 499 -30.52 -9.74 -25.26
N LYS A 500 -31.24 -9.97 -26.36
CA LYS A 500 -31.54 -11.32 -26.88
C LYS A 500 -30.30 -12.01 -27.43
N THR A 501 -29.43 -11.26 -28.12
CA THR A 501 -28.23 -11.77 -28.78
C THR A 501 -27.01 -10.95 -28.41
N TRP A 502 -25.82 -11.52 -28.62
CA TRP A 502 -24.55 -10.81 -28.43
C TRP A 502 -24.47 -9.52 -29.27
N ASP A 503 -24.96 -9.54 -30.51
CA ASP A 503 -25.04 -8.34 -31.36
C ASP A 503 -25.90 -7.23 -30.75
N ALA A 504 -26.97 -7.60 -30.04
CA ALA A 504 -27.82 -6.64 -29.35
C ALA A 504 -27.11 -6.03 -28.12
N VAL A 505 -26.18 -6.76 -27.48
CA VAL A 505 -25.32 -6.24 -26.39
C VAL A 505 -24.36 -5.19 -26.96
N VAL A 506 -23.65 -5.51 -28.04
CA VAL A 506 -22.67 -4.63 -28.68
C VAL A 506 -23.25 -3.28 -29.11
N LYS A 507 -24.53 -3.26 -29.53
CA LYS A 507 -25.24 -2.04 -29.93
C LYS A 507 -25.63 -1.13 -28.75
N LYS A 508 -25.55 -1.59 -27.48
CA LYS A 508 -25.92 -0.77 -26.31
C LYS A 508 -24.81 0.20 -25.93
N LYS A 509 -25.19 1.45 -25.64
CA LYS A 509 -24.28 2.50 -25.16
C LYS A 509 -24.22 2.53 -23.63
N GLN A 510 -23.09 3.03 -23.10
CA GLN A 510 -22.85 3.24 -21.66
C GLN A 510 -22.99 1.96 -20.82
N MET A 511 -22.32 0.88 -21.21
CA MET A 511 -22.33 -0.37 -20.46
C MET A 511 -21.41 -0.29 -19.24
N GLY A 512 -21.92 -0.66 -18.07
CA GLY A 512 -21.19 -0.64 -16.80
C GLY A 512 -20.92 -2.04 -16.22
N ALA A 513 -21.78 -3.01 -16.51
CA ALA A 513 -21.57 -4.44 -16.27
C ALA A 513 -22.51 -5.27 -17.16
N LEU A 514 -22.12 -6.50 -17.49
CA LEU A 514 -22.98 -7.48 -18.16
C LEU A 514 -23.35 -8.60 -17.19
N LEU A 515 -24.60 -9.04 -17.24
CA LEU A 515 -25.12 -10.14 -16.43
C LEU A 515 -25.49 -11.28 -17.36
N TRP A 516 -25.07 -12.49 -17.01
CA TRP A 516 -25.45 -13.73 -17.70
C TRP A 516 -26.41 -14.54 -16.83
N LEU A 517 -27.57 -14.90 -17.38
CA LEU A 517 -28.67 -15.55 -16.66
C LEU A 517 -28.80 -17.05 -16.97
N GLY A 518 -27.84 -17.63 -17.69
CA GLY A 518 -27.95 -19.01 -18.18
C GLY A 518 -28.47 -19.08 -19.62
N PRO A 519 -28.24 -20.21 -20.31
CA PRO A 519 -28.74 -20.43 -21.66
C PRO A 519 -30.27 -20.28 -21.67
N TYR A 520 -30.77 -19.47 -22.60
CA TYR A 520 -32.20 -19.28 -22.79
C TYR A 520 -32.66 -20.18 -23.95
N THR A 521 -33.43 -21.21 -23.65
CA THR A 521 -34.13 -22.01 -24.66
C THR A 521 -35.48 -21.34 -24.94
N GLU A 522 -35.69 -20.88 -26.18
CA GLU A 522 -37.02 -20.45 -26.63
C GLU A 522 -38.00 -21.63 -26.47
N GLY A 523 -39.01 -21.49 -25.59
CA GLY A 523 -40.10 -22.48 -25.46
C GLY A 523 -40.37 -23.07 -24.06
N ALA A 524 -39.79 -22.56 -22.96
CA ALA A 524 -40.04 -23.10 -21.61
C ALA A 524 -41.36 -22.63 -20.95
N ASP A 525 -42.49 -22.76 -21.66
CA ASP A 525 -43.84 -22.91 -21.08
C ASP A 525 -44.27 -24.38 -21.22
N THR A 526 -43.52 -25.33 -20.63
CA THR A 526 -43.95 -26.71 -20.30
C THR A 526 -42.79 -27.46 -19.62
N PRO A 527 -43.04 -28.24 -18.54
CA PRO A 527 -41.98 -29.00 -17.88
C PRO A 527 -41.81 -30.42 -18.44
N GLU A 528 -40.57 -30.93 -18.28
CA GLU A 528 -40.08 -32.33 -18.31
C GLU A 528 -39.63 -32.99 -19.64
N PRO A 529 -38.80 -34.06 -19.63
CA PRO A 529 -37.82 -34.55 -18.63
C PRO A 529 -36.40 -34.83 -19.21
N GLN A 530 -35.47 -35.19 -18.31
CA GLN A 530 -34.08 -35.59 -18.59
C GLN A 530 -33.94 -36.75 -19.60
N VAL A 531 -32.96 -36.67 -20.50
CA VAL A 531 -32.29 -37.86 -21.09
C VAL A 531 -30.81 -37.56 -21.35
N ASP A 532 -29.93 -38.42 -20.85
CA ASP A 532 -28.50 -38.52 -21.15
C ASP A 532 -28.26 -39.00 -22.60
N MET A 533 -27.22 -38.51 -23.28
CA MET A 533 -26.34 -39.35 -24.12
C MET A 533 -25.13 -38.59 -24.66
N GLU A 534 -24.06 -39.36 -24.80
CA GLU A 534 -22.71 -39.01 -25.22
C GLU A 534 -22.53 -38.83 -26.74
N ALA A 535 -21.34 -38.34 -27.08
CA ALA A 535 -20.51 -38.64 -28.27
C ALA A 535 -20.45 -37.64 -29.45
N ALA A 536 -19.23 -37.07 -29.57
CA ALA A 536 -18.33 -37.10 -30.74
C ALA A 536 -18.38 -36.04 -31.87
N GLU A 537 -17.25 -35.33 -31.95
CA GLU A 537 -16.37 -35.04 -33.12
C GLU A 537 -16.67 -33.95 -34.19
N LYS A 538 -15.71 -32.98 -34.21
CA LYS A 538 -14.84 -32.48 -35.31
C LYS A 538 -15.28 -31.38 -36.32
N VAL A 539 -14.46 -30.30 -36.24
CA VAL A 539 -13.82 -29.46 -37.29
C VAL A 539 -14.63 -28.39 -38.02
N SER A 540 -14.24 -27.11 -37.87
CA SER A 540 -13.61 -26.21 -38.88
C SER A 540 -13.63 -24.73 -38.46
N GLN A 541 -12.57 -23.99 -38.81
CA GLN A 541 -12.37 -22.56 -38.54
C GLN A 541 -13.00 -21.68 -39.65
N ALA A 542 -13.83 -20.70 -39.27
CA ALA A 542 -14.06 -19.41 -39.96
C ALA A 542 -14.90 -18.47 -39.05
N PRO A 543 -14.84 -17.13 -39.23
CA PRO A 543 -15.08 -16.18 -38.13
C PRO A 543 -16.55 -15.73 -37.97
N SER A 544 -16.91 -15.45 -36.71
CA SER A 544 -17.99 -14.57 -36.20
C SER A 544 -19.46 -14.98 -36.37
N THR A 545 -20.07 -15.50 -35.27
CA THR A 545 -21.47 -15.23 -34.82
C THR A 545 -21.82 -15.84 -33.44
N SER A 546 -21.00 -16.72 -32.85
CA SER A 546 -21.32 -17.38 -31.57
C SER A 546 -20.99 -16.52 -30.34
N SER A 547 -21.86 -16.56 -29.31
CA SER A 547 -21.59 -15.99 -27.98
C SER A 547 -20.19 -16.38 -27.49
N PRO A 548 -19.43 -15.49 -26.83
CA PRO A 548 -18.07 -15.78 -26.34
C PRO A 548 -18.03 -16.80 -25.18
N ILE A 549 -19.18 -17.37 -24.80
CA ILE A 549 -19.34 -18.33 -23.71
C ILE A 549 -19.57 -19.69 -24.38
N THR A 550 -18.53 -20.51 -24.44
CA THR A 550 -18.55 -21.85 -25.07
C THR A 550 -18.91 -22.98 -24.09
N ASP A 551 -18.92 -22.68 -22.79
CA ASP A 551 -19.11 -23.69 -21.73
C ASP A 551 -20.55 -23.71 -21.20
N LYS A 552 -21.12 -24.92 -21.02
CA LYS A 552 -22.45 -25.12 -20.40
C LYS A 552 -22.55 -24.53 -18.97
N GLY A 553 -21.43 -24.36 -18.28
CA GLY A 553 -21.34 -23.77 -16.93
C GLY A 553 -21.36 -22.24 -16.90
N GLY A 554 -21.35 -21.57 -18.05
CA GLY A 554 -21.33 -20.11 -18.14
C GLY A 554 -19.94 -19.49 -17.95
N PRO A 555 -19.87 -18.15 -17.85
CA PRO A 555 -18.60 -17.44 -17.75
C PRO A 555 -17.97 -17.66 -16.37
N GLY A 556 -16.63 -17.73 -16.35
CA GLY A 556 -15.84 -17.91 -15.13
C GLY A 556 -15.98 -16.77 -14.11
N PRO A 557 -15.54 -16.97 -12.86
CA PRO A 557 -15.79 -16.08 -11.74
C PRO A 557 -15.08 -14.72 -11.81
N LEU A 558 -14.21 -14.47 -12.79
CA LEU A 558 -13.57 -13.17 -13.07
C LEU A 558 -13.67 -12.78 -14.55
N ALA A 559 -14.65 -13.32 -15.27
CA ALA A 559 -14.79 -13.07 -16.70
C ALA A 559 -14.93 -11.58 -17.01
N THR A 560 -14.12 -11.12 -17.96
CA THR A 560 -14.24 -9.79 -18.55
C THR A 560 -14.37 -9.92 -20.06
N ILE A 561 -15.00 -8.90 -20.66
CA ILE A 561 -15.27 -8.86 -22.10
C ILE A 561 -14.89 -7.48 -22.61
N SER A 562 -14.19 -7.47 -23.74
CA SER A 562 -13.96 -6.26 -24.54
C SER A 562 -15.15 -6.10 -25.51
N TYR A 563 -15.53 -4.86 -25.83
CA TYR A 563 -16.63 -4.58 -26.77
C TYR A 563 -16.35 -3.33 -27.62
N PRO A 564 -16.80 -3.27 -28.89
CA PRO A 564 -16.57 -2.12 -29.76
C PRO A 564 -17.49 -0.94 -29.38
N PRO A 565 -17.07 0.33 -29.60
CA PRO A 565 -15.81 0.80 -30.21
C PRO A 565 -14.65 0.91 -29.19
N TYR A 566 -14.83 0.41 -27.96
CA TYR A 566 -13.90 0.59 -26.85
C TYR A 566 -13.13 -0.70 -26.54
N TRP A 567 -12.50 -1.30 -27.56
CA TRP A 567 -11.77 -2.58 -27.43
C TRP A 567 -10.68 -2.58 -26.33
N GLU A 568 -10.21 -1.39 -25.91
CA GLU A 568 -9.28 -1.20 -24.79
C GLU A 568 -9.93 -1.33 -23.39
N LYS A 569 -11.26 -1.28 -23.28
CA LYS A 569 -11.99 -1.32 -22.00
C LYS A 569 -12.54 -2.70 -21.73
N GLN A 570 -12.07 -3.32 -20.64
CA GLN A 570 -12.64 -4.55 -20.12
C GLN A 570 -13.91 -4.27 -19.29
N LEU A 571 -15.02 -4.92 -19.66
CA LEU A 571 -16.29 -4.87 -18.95
C LEU A 571 -16.44 -6.13 -18.08
N PRO A 572 -16.86 -6.02 -16.80
CA PRO A 572 -17.12 -7.19 -15.97
C PRO A 572 -18.37 -7.95 -16.45
N LEU A 573 -18.24 -9.27 -16.58
CA LEU A 573 -19.30 -10.22 -16.88
C LEU A 573 -19.61 -11.07 -15.65
N HIS A 574 -20.79 -10.86 -15.07
CA HIS A 574 -21.23 -11.54 -13.87
C HIS A 574 -22.13 -12.74 -14.22
N ASN A 575 -21.73 -13.94 -13.81
CA ASN A 575 -22.55 -15.15 -13.90
C ASN A 575 -23.61 -15.15 -12.79
N LEU A 576 -24.85 -14.75 -13.11
CA LEU A 576 -25.90 -14.58 -12.12
C LEU A 576 -26.39 -15.91 -11.54
N VAL A 577 -26.32 -16.99 -12.33
CA VAL A 577 -26.65 -18.35 -11.89
C VAL A 577 -25.68 -18.80 -10.79
N MET A 578 -24.38 -18.54 -10.96
CA MET A 578 -23.37 -18.80 -9.92
C MET A 578 -23.59 -17.91 -8.68
N LEU A 579 -23.85 -16.61 -8.91
CA LEU A 579 -23.94 -15.64 -7.82
C LEU A 579 -25.18 -15.83 -6.95
N LEU A 580 -26.37 -15.97 -7.56
CA LEU A 580 -27.66 -16.05 -6.85
C LEU A 580 -28.19 -17.48 -6.68
N GLY A 581 -27.69 -18.43 -7.48
CA GLY A 581 -28.31 -19.75 -7.64
C GLY A 581 -29.43 -19.73 -8.67
N GLN A 582 -29.79 -20.93 -9.17
CA GLN A 582 -30.82 -21.10 -10.19
C GLN A 582 -32.18 -20.56 -9.73
N GLU A 583 -32.60 -20.91 -8.52
CA GLU A 583 -33.84 -20.41 -7.89
C GLU A 583 -33.91 -18.87 -7.83
N GLY A 584 -32.78 -18.21 -7.57
CA GLY A 584 -32.72 -16.74 -7.52
C GLY A 584 -32.91 -16.11 -8.89
N VAL A 585 -32.32 -16.70 -9.93
CA VAL A 585 -32.51 -16.26 -11.32
C VAL A 585 -33.95 -16.49 -11.77
N ASP A 586 -34.53 -17.65 -11.45
CA ASP A 586 -35.90 -17.99 -11.83
C ASP A 586 -36.92 -17.10 -11.09
N SER A 587 -36.66 -16.76 -9.82
CA SER A 587 -37.45 -15.76 -9.09
C SER A 587 -37.40 -14.39 -9.76
N LEU A 588 -36.23 -13.96 -10.25
CA LEU A 588 -36.08 -12.69 -10.97
C LEU A 588 -36.79 -12.72 -12.33
N ARG A 589 -36.73 -13.85 -13.05
CA ARG A 589 -37.46 -14.07 -14.31
C ARG A 589 -38.97 -14.00 -14.10
N ALA A 590 -39.49 -14.68 -13.08
CA ALA A 590 -40.91 -14.66 -12.75
C ALA A 590 -41.40 -13.26 -12.35
N LYS A 591 -40.62 -12.50 -11.57
CA LYS A 591 -40.97 -11.14 -11.14
C LYS A 591 -40.86 -10.10 -12.27
N PHE A 592 -39.89 -10.24 -13.17
CA PHE A 592 -39.61 -9.25 -14.23
C PHE A 592 -39.39 -9.92 -15.60
N PRO A 593 -40.42 -10.59 -16.17
CA PRO A 593 -40.27 -11.40 -17.37
C PRO A 593 -39.85 -10.57 -18.58
N LYS A 594 -40.21 -9.28 -18.67
CA LYS A 594 -39.83 -8.41 -19.79
C LYS A 594 -38.36 -7.98 -19.79
N ILE A 595 -37.67 -8.08 -18.65
CA ILE A 595 -36.29 -7.56 -18.48
C ILE A 595 -35.30 -8.71 -18.30
N MET A 596 -35.70 -9.78 -17.62
CA MET A 596 -34.84 -10.92 -17.27
C MET A 596 -35.06 -12.15 -18.17
N CYS A 597 -35.87 -12.04 -19.22
CA CYS A 597 -36.20 -13.16 -20.11
C CYS A 597 -35.01 -13.73 -20.86
N HIS A 598 -34.06 -12.90 -21.30
CA HIS A 598 -32.99 -13.35 -22.19
C HIS A 598 -31.71 -13.73 -21.45
N GLU A 599 -30.80 -14.37 -22.19
CA GLU A 599 -29.50 -14.82 -21.70
C GLU A 599 -28.67 -13.67 -21.09
N PHE A 600 -28.72 -12.48 -21.69
CA PHE A 600 -27.92 -11.33 -21.28
C PHE A 600 -28.76 -10.15 -20.81
N VAL A 601 -28.31 -9.55 -19.70
CA VAL A 601 -28.86 -8.30 -19.18
C VAL A 601 -27.73 -7.28 -18.97
N VAL A 602 -27.88 -6.11 -19.58
CA VAL A 602 -26.92 -5.02 -19.53
C VAL A 602 -27.28 -4.06 -18.41
N VAL A 603 -26.33 -3.83 -17.51
CA VAL A 603 -26.39 -2.79 -16.47
C VAL A 603 -25.66 -1.56 -16.99
N LYS A 604 -26.34 -0.42 -17.10
CA LYS A 604 -25.72 0.81 -17.61
C LYS A 604 -24.79 1.46 -16.59
N ASP A 605 -23.79 2.20 -17.08
CA ASP A 605 -22.86 3.01 -16.27
C ASP A 605 -23.52 4.32 -15.81
N LYS A 606 -24.42 4.20 -14.84
CA LYS A 606 -25.10 5.31 -14.17
C LYS A 606 -24.72 5.34 -12.68
N GLN A 607 -24.95 6.48 -12.04
CA GLN A 607 -24.68 6.63 -10.61
C GLN A 607 -25.62 5.73 -9.79
N ASP A 608 -26.88 5.62 -10.19
CA ASP A 608 -27.89 4.79 -9.52
C ASP A 608 -27.53 3.29 -9.53
N THR A 609 -26.83 2.83 -10.58
CA THR A 609 -26.40 1.42 -10.71
C THR A 609 -25.06 1.14 -10.01
N ALA A 610 -24.40 2.16 -9.45
CA ALA A 610 -23.10 1.98 -8.80
C ALA A 610 -23.20 1.09 -7.54
N SER A 611 -24.27 1.22 -6.76
CA SER A 611 -24.54 0.36 -5.59
C SER A 611 -24.65 -1.11 -5.98
N LEU A 612 -25.50 -1.42 -6.96
CA LEU A 612 -25.67 -2.77 -7.49
C LEU A 612 -24.34 -3.37 -7.98
N ARG A 613 -23.58 -2.61 -8.78
CA ARG A 613 -22.29 -3.07 -9.30
C ARG A 613 -21.28 -3.36 -8.19
N GLN A 614 -21.28 -2.57 -7.11
CA GLN A 614 -20.44 -2.85 -5.93
C GLN A 614 -20.85 -4.15 -5.23
N TRP A 615 -22.15 -4.40 -5.09
CA TRP A 615 -22.65 -5.62 -4.43
C TRP A 615 -22.43 -6.87 -5.27
N LEU A 616 -22.61 -6.81 -6.59
CA LEU A 616 -22.28 -7.89 -7.51
C LEU A 616 -20.79 -8.25 -7.39
N TRP A 617 -19.92 -7.24 -7.41
CA TRP A 617 -18.48 -7.43 -7.26
C TRP A 617 -18.11 -8.00 -5.88
N LYS A 618 -18.73 -7.49 -4.79
CA LYS A 618 -18.50 -7.99 -3.43
C LYS A 618 -18.93 -9.45 -3.27
N LEU A 619 -20.11 -9.83 -3.78
CA LEU A 619 -20.62 -11.20 -3.73
C LEU A 619 -19.75 -12.15 -4.55
N GLN A 620 -19.31 -11.72 -5.73
CA GLN A 620 -18.37 -12.47 -6.56
C GLN A 620 -17.07 -12.74 -5.81
N GLY A 621 -16.44 -11.70 -5.26
CA GLY A 621 -15.23 -11.86 -4.45
C GLY A 621 -15.44 -12.70 -3.18
N PHE A 622 -16.64 -12.66 -2.60
CA PHE A 622 -16.98 -13.49 -1.44
C PHE A 622 -17.04 -14.98 -1.77
N LEU A 623 -17.52 -15.34 -2.96
CA LEU A 623 -17.64 -16.74 -3.42
C LEU A 623 -16.35 -17.29 -4.04
N MET A 624 -15.35 -16.46 -4.31
CA MET A 624 -14.07 -16.91 -4.84
C MET A 624 -13.32 -17.77 -3.83
N LYS A 625 -12.72 -18.84 -4.34
CA LYS A 625 -11.78 -19.68 -3.59
C LYS A 625 -10.42 -18.99 -3.47
N LEU A 626 -9.74 -19.22 -2.35
CA LEU A 626 -8.36 -18.77 -2.14
C LEU A 626 -7.42 -19.82 -2.77
N ASP A 627 -6.66 -19.40 -3.80
CA ASP A 627 -5.62 -20.22 -4.42
C ASP A 627 -4.33 -20.31 -3.57
#